data_AF-A0A7J9T874-F1
#
_entry.id   AF-A0A7J9T874-F1
#
_cell.length_a   1.000
_cell.length_b   1.000
_cell.length_c   1.000
_cell.angle_alpha   90.00
_cell.angle_beta   90.00
_cell.angle_gamma   90.00
#
_symmetry.space_group_name_H-M   'P 1'
#
loop_
_entity.id
_entity.type
_entity.pdbx_description
1 polymer ?
#
loop_
_entity_poly.entity_id
_entity_poly.type
_entity_poly.pdbx_seq_one_letter_code
_entity_poly.pdbx_strand_id
1 'polypeptide(L)'
;MENEWKMDLDIPDIGSLITLLSAALSAAIMGVGNVLYVVIMVTTAYEAKGKEFLLSLINPQANLTFEAQFVLVVGTLLIISAIFFFITMLVSIYETYAVSKKERGGRMIIVFVCFALSLLVLILALFYTMSFRYFIY
;
A
#
# COMPACT_ATOMS: atom_id res chain seq x y z
N MET A 1 48.83 25.01 -1.17
CA MET A 1 47.55 25.74 -1.12
C MET A 1 46.79 25.55 -2.45
N GLU A 2 46.46 24.30 -2.82
CA GLU A 2 45.90 24.01 -4.17
C GLU A 2 44.46 23.45 -4.14
N ASN A 3 43.81 23.36 -2.98
CA ASN A 3 42.47 22.76 -2.87
C ASN A 3 41.41 23.63 -2.17
N GLU A 4 41.70 24.89 -1.87
CA GLU A 4 40.77 25.79 -1.17
C GLU A 4 39.59 26.24 -2.05
N TRP A 5 39.70 26.07 -3.37
CA TRP A 5 38.69 26.47 -4.36
C TRP A 5 37.67 25.38 -4.68
N LYS A 6 37.87 24.15 -4.21
CA LYS A 6 36.84 23.09 -4.30
C LYS A 6 35.86 23.30 -3.16
N MET A 7 34.99 24.28 -3.37
CA MET A 7 33.77 24.39 -2.58
C MET A 7 32.93 23.14 -2.91
N ASP A 8 33.09 22.08 -2.10
CA ASP A 8 32.30 20.85 -2.15
C ASP A 8 30.88 21.22 -1.68
N LEU A 9 30.15 21.92 -2.55
CA LEU A 9 28.74 22.22 -2.36
C LEU A 9 28.02 20.87 -2.43
N ASP A 10 27.70 20.31 -1.26
CA ASP A 10 26.82 19.15 -1.11
C ASP A 10 25.39 19.58 -1.45
N ILE A 11 25.16 19.92 -2.72
CA ILE A 11 23.85 20.30 -3.21
C ILE A 11 23.02 19.01 -3.19
N PRO A 12 21.90 18.98 -2.45
CA PRO A 12 21.03 17.83 -2.44
C PRO A 12 20.52 17.58 -3.86
N ASP A 13 20.53 16.32 -4.29
CA ASP A 13 20.04 15.94 -5.61
C ASP A 13 18.52 16.13 -5.69
N ILE A 14 18.12 17.25 -6.29
CA ILE A 14 16.73 17.68 -6.46
C ILE A 14 15.88 16.61 -7.15
N GLY A 15 16.45 15.85 -8.09
CA GLY A 15 15.73 14.80 -8.81
C GLY A 15 15.33 13.64 -7.90
N SER A 16 16.25 13.21 -7.04
CA SER A 16 16.00 12.16 -6.05
C SER A 16 14.95 12.59 -5.00
N LEU A 17 15.01 13.85 -4.56
CA LEU A 17 14.03 14.43 -3.63
C LEU A 17 12.62 14.41 -4.22
N ILE A 18 12.47 14.88 -5.46
CA ILE A 18 11.17 14.88 -6.15
C ILE A 18 10.66 13.44 -6.29
N THR A 19 11.53 12.49 -6.67
CA THR A 19 11.14 11.08 -6.84
C THR A 19 10.66 10.45 -5.54
N LEU A 20 11.38 10.67 -4.43
CA LEU A 20 11.00 10.16 -3.12
C LEU A 20 9.72 10.81 -2.60
N LEU A 21 9.54 12.12 -2.81
CA LEU A 21 8.31 12.81 -2.46
C LEU A 21 7.11 12.28 -3.26
N SER A 22 7.27 12.08 -4.57
CA SER A 22 6.24 11.51 -5.44
C SER A 22 5.90 10.07 -5.06
N ALA A 23 6.89 9.26 -4.69
CA ALA A 23 6.68 7.90 -4.19
C ALA A 23 5.90 7.92 -2.87
N ALA A 24 6.25 8.81 -1.94
CA ALA A 24 5.53 8.98 -0.67
C ALA A 24 4.07 9.37 -0.89
N LEU A 25 3.83 10.38 -1.75
CA LEU A 25 2.48 10.86 -2.08
C LEU A 25 1.64 9.77 -2.75
N SER A 26 2.22 9.07 -3.72
CA SER A 26 1.54 7.99 -4.42
C SER A 26 1.20 6.85 -3.46
N ALA A 27 2.13 6.45 -2.61
CA ALA A 27 1.91 5.42 -1.62
C ALA A 27 0.83 5.82 -0.60
N ALA A 28 0.80 7.08 -0.17
CA ALA A 28 -0.25 7.60 0.71
C ALA A 28 -1.64 7.50 0.06
N ILE A 29 -1.77 7.97 -1.18
CA ILE A 29 -3.05 7.93 -1.92
C ILE A 29 -3.52 6.49 -2.12
N MET A 30 -2.62 5.59 -2.50
CA MET A 30 -2.93 4.17 -2.70
C MET A 30 -3.32 3.48 -1.39
N GLY A 31 -2.61 3.75 -0.30
CA GLY A 31 -2.92 3.20 1.02
C GLY A 31 -4.31 3.63 1.50
N VAL A 32 -4.63 4.93 1.38
CA VAL A 32 -5.96 5.46 1.73
C VAL A 32 -7.04 4.89 0.82
N GLY A 33 -6.78 4.81 -0.49
CA GLY A 33 -7.70 4.23 -1.47
C GLY A 33 -8.07 2.78 -1.15
N ASN A 34 -7.10 1.96 -0.77
CA ASN A 34 -7.34 0.58 -0.36
C ASN A 34 -8.24 0.50 0.87
N VAL A 35 -7.99 1.31 1.90
CA VAL A 35 -8.83 1.34 3.11
C VAL A 35 -10.25 1.76 2.79
N LEU A 36 -10.43 2.82 1.99
CA LEU A 36 -11.75 3.29 1.57
C LEU A 36 -12.50 2.22 0.79
N TYR A 37 -11.83 1.50 -0.11
CA TYR A 37 -12.45 0.42 -0.87
C TYR A 37 -12.94 -0.72 0.04
N VAL A 38 -12.15 -1.09 1.06
CA VAL A 38 -12.58 -2.08 2.07
C VAL A 38 -13.81 -1.60 2.83
N VAL A 39 -13.84 -0.32 3.25
CA VAL A 39 -15.02 0.23 3.93
C VAL A 39 -16.26 0.13 3.05
N ILE A 40 -16.17 0.55 1.78
CA ILE A 40 -17.28 0.47 0.82
C ILE A 40 -17.74 -0.99 0.65
N MET A 41 -16.80 -1.92 0.55
CA MET A 41 -17.12 -3.35 0.41
C MET A 41 -17.85 -3.90 1.64
N VAL A 42 -17.40 -3.55 2.84
CA VAL A 42 -18.03 -3.98 4.09
C VAL A 42 -19.43 -3.38 4.24
N THR A 43 -19.59 -2.09 3.94
CA THR A 43 -20.89 -1.42 4.06
C THR A 43 -21.89 -1.97 3.03
N THR A 44 -21.47 -2.20 1.79
CA THR A 44 -22.33 -2.78 0.76
C THR A 44 -22.74 -4.22 1.08
N ALA A 45 -21.82 -5.05 1.61
CA ALA A 45 -22.16 -6.39 2.07
C ALA A 45 -23.16 -6.38 3.25
N TYR A 46 -22.98 -5.43 4.17
CA TYR A 46 -23.93 -5.23 5.27
C TYR A 46 -25.30 -4.75 4.78
N GLU A 47 -25.38 -3.84 3.82
CA GLU A 47 -26.67 -3.39 3.26
C GLU A 47 -27.38 -4.53 2.51
N ALA A 48 -26.65 -5.40 1.81
CA ALA A 48 -27.23 -6.49 1.03
C ALA A 48 -27.76 -7.67 1.88
N LYS A 49 -27.08 -8.00 2.98
CA LYS A 49 -27.35 -9.21 3.78
C LYS A 49 -27.63 -8.94 5.26
N GLY A 50 -27.39 -7.73 5.75
CA GLY A 50 -27.70 -7.26 7.10
C GLY A 50 -27.18 -8.19 8.20
N LYS A 51 -28.12 -8.77 8.95
CA LYS A 51 -27.85 -9.63 10.10
C LYS A 51 -27.13 -10.93 9.73
N GLU A 52 -27.41 -11.50 8.55
CA GLU A 52 -26.82 -12.78 8.13
C GLU A 52 -25.32 -12.64 7.87
N PHE A 53 -24.90 -11.51 7.29
CA PHE A 53 -23.50 -11.17 7.11
C PHE A 53 -22.76 -11.08 8.44
N LEU A 54 -23.29 -10.33 9.42
CA LEU A 54 -22.66 -10.23 10.75
C LEU A 54 -22.59 -11.56 11.49
N LEU A 55 -23.65 -12.37 11.42
CA LEU A 55 -23.65 -13.70 12.03
C LEU A 55 -22.63 -14.64 11.38
N SER A 56 -22.45 -14.56 10.06
CA SER A 56 -21.43 -15.35 9.35
C SER A 56 -19.99 -14.91 9.63
N LEU A 57 -19.78 -13.63 10.00
CA LEU A 57 -18.48 -13.14 10.44
C LEU A 57 -18.14 -13.56 11.88
N ILE A 58 -19.14 -13.65 12.76
CA ILE A 58 -18.95 -13.94 14.18
C ILE A 58 -18.96 -15.45 14.46
N ASN A 59 -19.74 -16.23 13.70
CA ASN A 59 -19.88 -17.65 13.93
C ASN A 59 -19.06 -18.46 12.90
N PRO A 60 -17.86 -18.94 13.27
CA PRO A 60 -17.02 -19.74 12.37
C PRO A 60 -17.61 -21.12 12.03
N GLN A 61 -18.66 -21.55 12.74
CA GLN A 61 -19.39 -22.80 12.46
C GLN A 61 -20.60 -22.60 11.54
N ALA A 62 -21.03 -21.35 11.30
CA ALA A 62 -22.01 -21.06 10.27
C ALA A 62 -21.29 -21.10 8.92
N ASN A 63 -21.85 -21.78 7.91
CA ASN A 63 -21.34 -21.70 6.55
C ASN A 63 -21.21 -20.21 6.18
N LEU A 64 -19.98 -19.74 5.97
CA LEU A 64 -19.78 -18.34 5.61
C LEU A 64 -20.59 -18.08 4.34
N THR A 65 -21.41 -17.03 4.38
CA THR A 65 -22.05 -16.55 3.16
C THR A 65 -20.96 -16.11 2.18
N PHE A 66 -21.22 -16.25 0.89
CA PHE A 66 -20.28 -15.90 -0.16
C PHE A 66 -19.73 -14.47 0.02
N GLU A 67 -20.60 -13.55 0.41
CA GLU A 67 -20.28 -12.16 0.67
C GLU A 67 -19.31 -12.00 1.85
N ALA A 68 -19.47 -12.79 2.92
CA ALA A 68 -18.56 -12.76 4.05
C ALA A 68 -17.19 -13.36 3.71
N GLN A 69 -17.13 -14.44 2.92
CA GLN A 69 -15.86 -14.98 2.42
C GLN A 69 -15.14 -13.98 1.52
N PHE A 70 -15.87 -13.35 0.60
CA PHE A 70 -15.35 -12.33 -0.30
C PHE A 70 -14.78 -11.15 0.49
N VAL A 71 -15.55 -10.59 1.42
CA VAL A 71 -15.12 -9.46 2.25
C VAL A 71 -13.91 -9.81 3.10
N LEU A 72 -13.88 -11.00 3.70
CA LEU A 72 -12.72 -11.43 4.49
C LEU A 72 -11.47 -11.58 3.64
N VAL A 73 -11.53 -12.34 2.54
CA VAL A 73 -10.34 -12.64 1.73
C VAL A 73 -9.84 -11.41 0.99
N VAL A 74 -10.72 -10.70 0.27
CA VAL A 74 -10.32 -9.53 -0.51
C VAL A 74 -10.01 -8.35 0.42
N GLY A 75 -10.82 -8.14 1.46
CA GLY A 75 -10.62 -7.07 2.42
C GLY A 75 -9.32 -7.20 3.19
N THR A 76 -8.96 -8.40 3.66
CA THR A 76 -7.67 -8.62 4.33
C THR A 76 -6.48 -8.37 3.40
N LEU A 77 -6.52 -8.84 2.15
CA LEU A 77 -5.46 -8.59 1.18
C LEU A 77 -5.28 -7.09 0.88
N LEU A 78 -6.37 -6.34 0.76
CA LEU A 78 -6.34 -4.89 0.55
C LEU A 78 -5.80 -4.14 1.77
N ILE A 79 -6.14 -4.56 3.00
CA ILE A 79 -5.57 -4.00 4.23
C ILE A 79 -4.07 -4.27 4.29
N ILE A 80 -3.63 -5.50 3.99
CA ILE A 80 -2.20 -5.85 3.94
C ILE A 80 -1.49 -4.96 2.92
N SER A 81 -2.05 -4.80 1.73
CA SER A 81 -1.51 -3.89 0.71
C SER A 81 -1.43 -2.45 1.22
N ALA A 82 -2.47 -1.94 1.89
CA ALA A 82 -2.48 -0.60 2.48
C ALA A 82 -1.35 -0.40 3.51
N ILE A 83 -1.11 -1.40 4.37
CA ILE A 83 -0.01 -1.36 5.35
C ILE A 83 1.33 -1.23 4.64
N PHE A 84 1.58 -2.03 3.59
CA PHE A 84 2.82 -1.92 2.81
C PHE A 84 2.98 -0.57 2.11
N PHE A 85 1.89 0.01 1.60
CA PHE A 85 1.91 1.36 1.06
C PHE A 85 2.23 2.41 2.12
N PHE A 86 1.66 2.32 3.34
CA PHE A 86 2.01 3.24 4.43
C PHE A 86 3.45 3.07 4.90
N ILE A 87 3.97 1.84 4.97
CA ILE A 87 5.39 1.60 5.24
C ILE A 87 6.27 2.25 4.17
N THR A 88 5.91 2.06 2.90
CA THR A 88 6.64 2.66 1.78
C THR A 88 6.62 4.20 1.84
N MET A 89 5.49 4.80 2.22
CA MET A 89 5.37 6.23 2.46
C MET A 89 6.32 6.69 3.58
N LEU A 90 6.32 6.01 4.73
CA LEU A 90 7.17 6.38 5.87
C LEU A 90 8.66 6.28 5.51
N VAL A 91 9.07 5.20 4.84
CA VAL A 91 10.46 5.04 4.39
C VAL A 91 10.83 6.11 3.36
N SER A 92 9.93 6.43 2.42
CA SER A 92 10.18 7.48 1.41
C SER A 92 10.37 8.87 2.05
N ILE A 93 9.54 9.21 3.04
CA ILE A 93 9.66 10.48 3.79
C ILE A 93 10.96 10.50 4.60
N TYR A 94 11.30 9.40 5.27
CA TYR A 94 12.54 9.27 6.02
C TYR A 94 13.77 9.47 5.12
N GLU A 95 13.80 8.82 3.95
CA GLU A 95 14.89 8.96 2.99
C GLU A 95 14.95 10.37 2.37
N THR A 96 13.80 11.03 2.18
CA THR A 96 13.75 12.43 1.74
C THR A 96 14.45 13.34 2.76
N TYR A 97 14.26 13.11 4.05
CA TYR A 97 14.97 13.85 5.12
C TYR A 97 16.46 13.51 5.18
N ALA A 98 16.85 12.29 4.81
CA ALA A 98 18.23 11.81 4.82
C ALA A 98 19.04 12.13 3.54
N VAL A 99 18.46 12.85 2.56
CA VAL A 99 19.08 13.13 1.26
C VAL A 99 20.45 13.82 1.35
N SER A 100 20.79 14.51 2.43
CA SER A 100 22.13 15.12 2.59
C SER A 100 23.27 14.12 2.84
N LYS A 101 23.01 12.80 2.91
CA LYS A 101 24.07 11.78 3.14
C LYS A 101 24.56 11.14 1.83
N LYS A 102 25.89 10.96 1.73
CA LYS A 102 26.63 10.48 0.53
C LYS A 102 26.26 9.05 0.04
N GLU A 103 25.66 8.20 0.87
CA GLU A 103 25.26 6.83 0.47
C GLU A 103 23.80 6.75 -0.02
N ARG A 104 23.55 7.19 -1.26
CA ARG A 104 22.18 7.35 -1.81
C ARG A 104 21.66 6.13 -2.61
N GLY A 105 22.54 5.39 -3.29
CA GLY A 105 22.13 4.37 -4.27
C GLY A 105 21.41 3.16 -3.68
N GLY A 106 21.95 2.57 -2.60
CA GLY A 106 21.35 1.40 -1.96
C GLY A 106 20.00 1.69 -1.28
N ARG A 107 19.79 2.91 -0.81
CA ARG A 107 18.60 3.30 -0.05
C ARG A 107 17.39 3.57 -0.95
N MET A 108 17.61 4.18 -2.12
CA MET A 108 16.54 4.34 -3.12
C MET A 108 16.02 2.98 -3.61
N ILE A 109 16.89 1.99 -3.77
CA ILE A 109 16.47 0.63 -4.19
C ILE A 109 15.49 0.03 -3.17
N ILE A 110 15.71 0.24 -1.87
CA ILE A 110 14.81 -0.27 -0.81
C ILE A 110 13.41 0.34 -0.97
N VAL A 111 13.31 1.65 -1.20
CA VAL A 111 12.02 2.34 -1.42
C VAL A 111 11.30 1.76 -2.64
N PHE A 112 12.00 1.58 -3.76
CA PHE A 112 11.42 1.01 -4.97
C PHE A 112 10.97 -0.44 -4.79
N VAL A 113 11.76 -1.26 -4.08
CA VAL A 113 11.40 -2.66 -3.79
C VAL A 113 10.17 -2.72 -2.89
N CYS A 114 10.09 -1.90 -1.84
CA CYS A 114 8.90 -1.80 -0.99
C CYS A 114 7.66 -1.36 -1.79
N PHE A 115 7.82 -0.38 -2.69
CA PHE A 115 6.74 0.06 -3.56
C PHE A 115 6.27 -1.03 -4.53
N ALA A 116 7.21 -1.76 -5.14
CA ALA A 116 6.90 -2.88 -6.04
C ALA A 116 6.19 -4.03 -5.31
N LEU A 117 6.63 -4.37 -4.09
CA LEU A 117 5.95 -5.36 -3.25
C LEU A 117 4.52 -4.92 -2.89
N SER A 118 4.33 -3.64 -2.54
CA SER A 118 2.99 -3.07 -2.28
C SER A 118 2.06 -3.24 -3.48
N LEU A 119 2.57 -2.98 -4.69
CA LEU A 119 1.84 -3.18 -5.95
C LEU A 119 1.53 -4.65 -6.23
N LEU A 120 2.47 -5.57 -5.97
CA LEU A 120 2.22 -7.00 -6.17
C LEU A 120 1.07 -7.49 -5.28
N VAL A 121 1.04 -7.10 -4.00
CA VAL A 121 -0.07 -7.44 -3.10
C VAL A 121 -1.39 -6.85 -3.59
N LEU A 122 -1.37 -5.61 -4.10
CA LEU A 122 -2.56 -4.98 -4.68
C LEU A 122 -3.07 -5.75 -5.92
N ILE A 123 -2.17 -6.13 -6.83
CA ILE A 123 -2.53 -6.89 -8.03
C ILE A 123 -3.13 -8.24 -7.64
N LEU A 124 -2.56 -8.92 -6.65
CA LEU A 124 -3.13 -10.16 -6.12
C LEU A 124 -4.53 -9.91 -5.56
N ALA A 125 -4.74 -8.87 -4.76
CA ALA A 125 -6.06 -8.52 -4.24
C ALA A 125 -7.09 -8.29 -5.36
N LEU A 126 -6.72 -7.54 -6.42
CA LEU A 126 -7.57 -7.32 -7.59
C LEU A 126 -7.85 -8.60 -8.36
N PHE A 127 -6.86 -9.49 -8.50
CA PHE A 127 -7.03 -10.77 -9.16
C PHE A 127 -8.00 -11.68 -8.39
N TYR A 128 -7.92 -11.69 -7.05
CA TYR A 128 -8.90 -12.36 -6.21
C TYR A 128 -10.30 -11.76 -6.37
N THR A 129 -10.42 -10.43 -6.40
CA THR A 129 -11.72 -9.76 -6.66
C THR A 129 -12.34 -10.22 -7.98
N MET A 130 -11.53 -10.27 -9.05
CA MET A 130 -11.99 -10.74 -10.36
C MET A 130 -12.34 -12.22 -10.34
N SER A 131 -11.50 -13.06 -9.72
CA SER A 131 -11.72 -14.50 -9.65
C SER A 131 -13.01 -14.84 -8.89
N PHE A 132 -13.26 -14.17 -7.77
CA PHE A 132 -14.51 -14.31 -7.01
C PHE A 132 -15.74 -13.91 -7.85
N ARG A 133 -15.61 -12.89 -8.70
CA ARG A 133 -16.69 -12.45 -9.60
C ARG A 133 -16.94 -13.41 -10.77
N TYR A 134 -15.90 -14.04 -11.31
CA TYR A 134 -16.00 -14.87 -12.52
C TYR A 134 -16.20 -16.37 -12.26
N PHE A 135 -15.74 -16.89 -11.12
CA PHE A 135 -15.79 -18.34 -10.84
C PHE A 135 -16.90 -18.73 -9.87
N ILE A 136 -17.47 -17.79 -9.12
CA ILE A 136 -18.45 -18.09 -8.06
C ILE A 136 -19.82 -17.44 -8.31
N TYR A 137 -19.93 -16.56 -9.31
CA TYR A 137 -21.19 -15.97 -9.79
C TYR A 137 -21.54 -16.44 -11.20
#